data_AF-A0A971HNZ0-F1
#
_entry.id   AF-A0A971HNZ0-F1
#
_cell.length_a   1.000
_cell.length_b   1.000
_cell.length_c   1.000
_cell.angle_alpha   90.00
_cell.angle_beta   90.00
_cell.angle_gamma   90.00
#
_symmetry.space_group_name_H-M   'P 1'
#
loop_
_entity.id
_entity.type
_entity.pdbx_description
1 polymer ?
#
loop_
_entity_poly.entity_id
_entity_poly.type
_entity_poly.pdbx_seq_one_letter_code
_entity_poly.pdbx_strand_id
1 'polypeptide(L)' 'MRYRIVGRLRHFRDSAKNEFASGADPWLVAYACAYNCSVVTQEVYKPETQRTVPIPNVCIEFNVGLIPLIC' A
#
# COMPACT_ATOMS: atom_id res chain seq x y z
N MET A 1 -1.75 0.97 15.32
CA MET A 1 -2.09 0.73 13.90
C MET A 1 -0.87 0.55 12.97
N ARG A 2 0.23 1.31 13.12
CA ARG A 2 1.39 1.36 12.18
C ARG A 2 1.93 0.01 11.68
N TYR A 3 2.05 -1.02 12.53
CA TYR A 3 2.71 -2.28 12.16
C TYR A 3 1.79 -3.33 11.53
N ARG A 4 0.46 -3.18 11.65
CA ARG A 4 -0.48 -4.23 11.23
C ARG A 4 -0.67 -4.29 9.71
N ILE A 5 -0.51 -3.15 9.04
CA ILE A 5 -0.57 -3.06 7.57
C ILE A 5 0.71 -3.61 6.94
N VAL A 6 1.84 -3.40 7.61
CA VAL A 6 3.16 -3.78 7.09
C VAL A 6 3.44 -5.28 7.30
N GLY A 7 2.96 -5.87 8.40
CA GLY A 7 3.18 -7.29 8.71
C GLY A 7 2.48 -8.27 7.75
N ARG A 8 1.46 -7.83 7.00
CA ARG A 8 0.73 -8.68 6.05
C ARG A 8 1.36 -8.71 4.64
N LEU A 9 2.26 -7.77 4.35
CA LEU A 9 2.97 -7.63 3.07
C LEU A 9 4.10 -8.65 2.91
N ARG A 10 3.79 -9.94 2.76
CA ARG A 10 4.77 -11.04 2.78
C ARG A 10 5.76 -11.03 1.60
N HIS A 11 5.40 -10.43 0.47
CA HIS A 11 6.22 -10.44 -0.75
C HIS A 11 7.30 -9.34 -0.78
N PHE A 12 7.28 -8.40 0.16
CA PHE A 12 8.21 -7.27 0.19
C PHE A 12 9.35 -7.48 1.19
N ARG A 13 10.53 -6.93 0.88
CA ARG A 13 11.67 -6.93 1.79
C ARG A 13 11.38 -6.11 3.04
N ASP A 14 11.98 -6.48 4.17
CA ASP A 14 11.78 -5.76 5.44
C ASP A 14 12.29 -4.30 5.38
N SER A 15 13.30 -4.03 4.56
CA SER A 15 13.73 -2.65 4.26
C SER A 15 12.64 -1.83 3.56
N ALA A 16 11.96 -2.42 2.57
CA ALA A 16 10.88 -1.78 1.82
C ALA A 16 9.65 -1.54 2.71
N LYS A 17 9.34 -2.51 3.57
CA LYS A 17 8.32 -2.41 4.62
C LYS A 17 8.61 -1.26 5.59
N ASN A 18 9.86 -1.13 6.03
CA ASN A 18 10.25 -0.08 6.99
C ASN A 18 10.24 1.31 6.35
N GLU A 19 10.69 1.42 5.10
CA GLU A 19 10.61 2.66 4.32
C GLU A 19 9.16 3.09 4.13
N PHE A 20 8.29 2.18 3.70
CA PHE A 20 6.86 2.43 3.58
C PHE A 20 6.25 2.84 4.93
N ALA A 21 6.53 2.11 6.01
CA ALA A 21 6.02 2.41 7.36
C ALA A 21 6.45 3.79 7.91
N SER A 22 7.59 4.30 7.43
CA SER A 22 8.16 5.58 7.83
C SER A 22 7.56 6.76 7.07
N GLY A 23 6.91 6.51 5.93
CA GLY A 23 6.27 7.52 5.08
C GLY A 23 4.84 7.90 5.50
N ALA A 24 4.21 8.73 4.67
CA ALA A 24 2.82 9.15 4.82
C ALA A 24 1.83 8.15 4.20
N ASP A 25 2.25 7.40 3.19
CA ASP A 25 1.49 6.40 2.44
C ASP A 25 0.77 5.35 3.30
N PRO A 26 1.40 4.73 4.33
CA PRO A 26 0.72 3.77 5.19
C PRO A 26 -0.46 4.37 5.97
N TRP A 27 -0.41 5.67 6.29
CA TRP A 27 -1.52 6.35 6.95
C TRP A 27 -2.69 6.55 6.00
N LEU A 28 -2.41 6.88 4.74
CA LEU A 28 -3.43 7.01 3.69
C LEU A 28 -4.18 5.68 3.49
N VAL A 29 -3.44 4.57 3.37
CA VAL A 29 -4.05 3.24 3.23
C VAL A 29 -4.80 2.83 4.50
N ALA A 30 -4.25 3.13 5.69
CA ALA A 30 -4.93 2.86 6.96
C ALA A 30 -6.27 3.59 7.05
N TYR A 31 -6.29 4.85 6.64
CA TYR A 31 -7.49 5.67 6.62
C TYR A 31 -8.50 5.13 5.62
N ALA A 32 -8.08 4.84 4.39
CA ALA A 32 -8.97 4.27 3.38
C ALA A 32 -9.56 2.93 3.80
N CYS A 33 -8.77 2.08 4.47
CA CYS A 33 -9.23 0.82 5.04
C CYS A 33 -10.22 1.03 6.20
N ALA A 34 -10.01 2.02 7.07
CA ALA A 34 -10.88 2.29 8.21
C ALA A 34 -12.23 2.91 7.80
N TYR A 35 -12.23 3.75 6.77
CA TYR A 35 -13.41 4.49 6.29
C TYR A 35 -14.00 3.91 4.99
N ASN A 36 -13.54 2.73 4.56
CA ASN A 36 -14.00 2.06 3.36
C ASN A 36 -13.96 2.95 2.09
N CYS A 37 -12.91 3.76 1.97
CA CYS A 37 -12.71 4.72 0.89
C CYS A 37 -11.89 4.10 -0.26
N SER A 38 -12.01 4.70 -1.45
CA SER A 38 -11.15 4.37 -2.59
C SER A 38 -9.92 5.29 -2.63
N VAL A 39 -8.75 4.71 -2.85
CA VAL A 39 -7.50 5.44 -3.05
C VAL A 39 -7.30 5.69 -4.54
N VAL A 40 -7.03 6.95 -4.88
CA VAL A 40 -6.71 7.39 -6.24
C VAL A 40 -5.21 7.66 -6.29
N THR A 41 -4.48 6.99 -7.17
CA THR A 41 -3.02 7.16 -7.30
C THR A 41 -2.58 7.12 -8.76
N GLN A 42 -1.48 7.81 -9.06
CA GLN A 42 -0.79 7.75 -10.36
C GLN A 42 0.26 6.64 -10.40
N GLU A 43 0.42 5.88 -9.31
CA GLU A 43 1.30 4.71 -9.28
C GLU A 43 0.73 3.54 -10.08
N VAL A 44 1.63 2.74 -10.63
CA VAL A 44 1.31 1.53 -11.40
C VAL A 44 1.37 0.31 -10.49
N TYR A 45 0.39 -0.58 -10.60
CA TYR A 45 0.43 -1.90 -9.96
C TYR A 45 1.64 -2.70 -10.47
N LYS A 46 2.49 -3.16 -9.55
CA LYS A 46 3.75 -3.87 -9.85
C LYS A 46 3.95 -5.02 -8.87
N PRO A 47 3.30 -6.19 -9.06
CA PRO A 47 3.34 -7.30 -8.11
C PRO A 47 4.74 -7.91 -7.93
N GLU A 48 5.61 -7.77 -8.93
CA GLU A 48 6.96 -8.33 -8.91
C GLU A 48 7.98 -7.45 -8.16
N THR A 49 7.60 -6.22 -7.80
CA THR A 49 8.48 -5.33 -7.04
C THR A 49 8.59 -5.80 -5.59
N GLN A 50 9.81 -6.01 -5.12
CA GLN A 50 10.11 -6.37 -3.72
C GLN A 50 10.91 -5.30 -2.97
N ARG A 51 11.44 -4.31 -3.70
CA ARG A 51 12.34 -3.26 -3.17
C ARG A 51 11.59 -2.03 -2.65
N THR A 52 10.42 -1.77 -3.17
CA THR A 52 9.58 -0.61 -2.84
C THR A 52 8.15 -1.11 -2.70
N VAL A 53 7.31 -0.45 -1.92
CA VAL A 53 5.92 -0.89 -1.71
C VAL A 53 4.99 0.09 -2.45
N PRO A 54 4.52 -0.23 -3.67
CA PRO A 54 3.59 0.64 -4.38
C PRO A 54 2.25 0.66 -3.64
N ILE A 55 1.61 1.83 -3.52
CA ILE A 55 0.25 1.95 -2.98
C ILE A 55 -0.73 0.97 -3.65
N PRO A 56 -0.79 0.82 -4.99
CA PRO A 56 -1.77 -0.07 -5.61
C PRO A 56 -1.63 -1.53 -5.17
N ASN A 57 -0.41 -2.03 -4.94
CA ASN A 57 -0.21 -3.38 -4.42
C ASN A 57 -0.78 -3.53 -3.01
N VAL A 58 -0.55 -2.54 -2.14
CA VAL A 58 -1.09 -2.57 -0.78
C VAL A 58 -2.60 -2.48 -0.80
N CYS A 59 -3.18 -1.58 -1.59
CA CYS A 59 -4.63 -1.46 -1.70
C CYS A 59 -5.29 -2.78 -2.12
N ILE A 60 -4.73 -3.48 -3.10
CA ILE A 60 -5.23 -4.78 -3.56
C ILE A 60 -5.13 -5.85 -2.46
N GLU A 61 -3.99 -5.95 -1.78
CA GLU A 61 -3.76 -6.90 -0.67
C GLU A 61 -4.70 -6.66 0.53
N PHE A 62 -5.06 -5.39 0.78
CA PHE A 62 -5.96 -5.00 1.86
C PHE A 62 -7.42 -4.87 1.44
N ASN A 63 -7.74 -5.21 0.18
CA ASN A 63 -9.08 -5.11 -0.41
C ASN A 63 -9.68 -3.69 -0.25
N VAL A 64 -8.83 -2.68 -0.40
CA VAL A 64 -9.19 -1.27 -0.42
C VAL A 64 -9.48 -0.87 -1.86
N GLY A 65 -10.54 -0.10 -2.09
CA GLY A 65 -10.87 0.41 -3.41
C GLY A 65 -9.68 1.14 -4.02
N LEU A 66 -9.33 0.81 -5.25
CA LEU A 66 -8.22 1.42 -5.97
C LEU A 66 -8.70 1.94 -7.31
N ILE A 67 -8.41 3.20 -7.59
CA ILE A 67 -8.70 3.84 -8.88
C ILE A 67 -7.36 4.33 -9.44
N PRO A 68 -6.76 3.62 -10.40
CA PRO A 68 -5.57 4.11 -11.08
C PRO A 68 -5.91 5.30 -11.97
N LEU A 69 -5.12 6.37 -11.89
CA LEU A 69 -5.24 7.54 -12.78
C LEU A 69 -4.57 7.35 -14.13
N ILE A 70 -3.79 6.29 -14.28
CA ILE A 70 -3.08 5.93 -15.50
C ILE A 70 -3.76 4.69 -16.10
N CYS A 71 -4.12 4.77 -17.38
CA CYS A 71 -4.76 3.69 -18.15
C CYS A 71 -3.76 2.64 -18.63
#